data_AF-A0ABD0RRY3-F1
#
_entry.id   AF-A0ABD0RRY3-F1
#
_cell.length_a   1.000
_cell.length_b   1.000
_cell.length_c   1.000
_cell.angle_alpha   90.00
_cell.angle_beta   90.00
_cell.angle_gamma   90.00
#
_symmetry.space_group_name_H-M   'P 1'
#
loop_
_entity.id
_entity.type
_entity.pdbx_description
1 polymer ?
#
loop_
_entity_poly.entity_id
_entity_poly.type
_entity_poly.pdbx_seq_one_letter_code
_entity_poly.pdbx_strand_id
1 'polypeptide(L)' 'NSLTRRAPIPSDAQGRSGARFHTSYNKRYVIKIITSEDVAEMHNILKKYHQ' A
#
# COMPACT_ATOMS: atom_id res chain seq x y z
N ASN A 1 14.20 6.59 5.89
CA ASN A 1 14.02 7.90 5.20
C ASN A 1 13.42 7.82 3.78
N SER A 2 12.66 6.79 3.40
CA SER A 2 12.02 6.73 2.06
C SER A 2 10.63 7.38 2.00
N LEU A 3 9.89 7.39 3.11
CA LEU A 3 8.48 7.83 3.16
C LEU A 3 8.29 9.27 3.66
N THR A 4 9.29 9.83 4.34
CA THR A 4 9.20 11.13 5.04
C THR A 4 10.18 12.19 4.53
N ARG A 5 11.29 11.79 3.89
CA ARG A 5 12.27 12.74 3.32
C ARG A 5 11.70 13.54 2.15
N ARG A 6 10.76 12.95 1.40
CA ARG A 6 9.99 13.57 0.31
C ARG A 6 8.61 12.92 0.27
N ALA A 7 7.62 13.67 -0.18
CA ALA A 7 6.25 13.18 -0.36
C ALA A 7 6.23 11.98 -1.32
N PRO A 8 5.44 10.93 -1.02
CA PRO A 8 5.14 9.88 -1.98
C PRO A 8 4.42 10.43 -3.22
N ILE A 9 4.73 9.87 -4.39
CA ILE A 9 4.21 10.31 -5.69
C ILE A 9 2.92 9.53 -5.98
N PRO A 10 1.76 10.18 -6.22
CA PRO A 10 0.54 9.48 -6.61
C PRO A 10 0.75 8.76 -7.94
N SER A 11 0.14 7.58 -8.07
CA SER A 11 0.15 6.82 -9.31
C SER A 11 -1.19 6.96 -10.02
N ASP A 12 -1.14 7.28 -11.31
CA ASP A 12 -2.31 7.29 -12.19
C ASP A 12 -2.79 5.87 -12.56
N ALA A 13 -2.04 4.85 -12.14
CA ALA A 13 -2.40 3.46 -12.37
C ALA A 13 -3.62 3.10 -11.51
N GLN A 14 -4.80 3.15 -12.12
CA GLN A 14 -5.99 2.49 -11.60
C GLN A 14 -5.84 0.99 -11.88
N GLY A 15 -5.31 0.26 -10.90
CA GLY A 15 -5.37 -1.21 -10.92
C GLY A 15 -6.82 -1.69 -11.04
N ARG A 16 -7.03 -2.99 -11.29
CA ARG A 16 -8.38 -3.57 -11.51
C ARG A 16 -9.40 -3.27 -10.40
N SER A 17 -8.95 -2.95 -9.20
CA SER A 17 -9.79 -2.65 -8.03
C SER A 17 -10.16 -1.18 -7.88
N GLY A 18 -9.70 -0.28 -8.78
CA GLY A 18 -9.90 1.18 -8.63
C GLY A 18 -9.20 1.80 -7.41
N ALA A 19 -8.36 1.05 -6.72
CA ALA A 19 -7.65 1.54 -5.54
C ALA A 19 -6.60 2.58 -5.95
N ARG A 20 -6.45 3.63 -5.14
CA ARG A 20 -5.40 4.63 -5.34
C ARG A 20 -4.08 4.13 -4.78
N PHE A 21 -3.01 4.42 -5.50
CA PHE A 21 -1.65 4.05 -5.14
C PHE A 21 -0.76 5.29 -5.07
N HIS A 22 0.22 5.25 -4.17
CA HIS A 22 1.35 6.17 -4.15
C HIS A 22 2.64 5.37 -4.12
N THR A 23 3.71 5.91 -4.67
CA THR A 23 5.04 5.30 -4.63
C THR A 23 6.00 6.22 -3.91
N SER A 24 6.79 5.68 -2.99
CA SER A 24 7.88 6.43 -2.34
C SER A 24 8.83 7.06 -3.37
N TYR A 25 9.41 8.22 -3.08
CA TYR A 25 10.21 8.99 -4.05
C TYR A 25 11.42 8.20 -4.62
N ASN A 26 11.93 7.23 -3.88
CA ASN A 26 13.04 6.36 -4.29
C ASN A 26 12.57 4.99 -4.82
N LYS A 27 11.26 4.83 -5.05
CA LYS A 27 10.61 3.66 -5.66
C LYS A 27 10.82 2.34 -4.90
N ARG A 28 11.17 2.39 -3.61
CA ARG A 28 11.35 1.17 -2.78
C ARG A 28 10.05 0.62 -2.20
N TYR A 29 9.05 1.48 -2.02
CA TYR A 29 7.77 1.14 -1.39
C TYR A 29 6.60 1.69 -2.20
N VAL A 30 5.51 0.93 -2.19
CA VAL A 30 4.19 1.29 -2.70
C VAL A 30 3.22 1.40 -1.52
N ILE A 31 2.38 2.42 -1.55
CA ILE A 31 1.34 2.70 -0.56
C ILE A 31 0.01 2.55 -1.28
N LYS A 32 -0.79 1.57 -0.87
CA LYS A 32 -2.12 1.30 -1.44
C LYS A 32 -3.19 1.74 -0.44
N ILE A 33 -4.23 2.41 -0.92
CA ILE A 33 -5.44 2.61 -0.12
C ILE A 33 -6.24 1.30 -0.15
N ILE A 34 -6.57 0.78 1.03
CA ILE A 34 -7.30 -0.47 1.25
C ILE A 34 -8.59 -0.20 2.03
N THR A 35 -9.55 -1.10 1.93
CA THR A 35 -10.83 -0.98 2.64
C THR A 35 -10.74 -1.54 4.07
N SER A 36 -11.79 -1.33 4.88
CA SER A 36 -11.87 -1.92 6.22
C SER A 36 -11.92 -3.45 6.17
N GLU A 37 -12.55 -4.01 5.15
CA GLU A 37 -12.63 -5.45 4.90
C GLU A 37 -11.24 -6.03 4.58
N ASP A 38 -10.47 -5.37 3.71
CA ASP A 38 -9.08 -5.74 3.41
C ASP A 38 -8.22 -5.76 4.69
N VAL A 39 -8.40 -4.78 5.59
CA VAL A 39 -7.70 -4.72 6.88
C VAL A 39 -8.09 -5.90 7.78
N ALA A 40 -9.38 -6.23 7.86
CA ALA A 40 -9.86 -7.36 8.65
C ALA A 40 -9.30 -8.69 8.12
N GLU A 41 -9.28 -8.88 6.80
CA GLU A 41 -8.67 -10.06 6.17
C GLU A 41 -7.17 -10.14 6.48
N MET A 42 -6.46 -9.02 6.39
CA MET A 42 -5.04 -8.95 6.73
C MET A 42 -4.77 -9.41 8.17
N HIS A 43 -5.60 -8.99 9.13
CA HIS A 43 -5.51 -9.48 10.51
C HIS A 43 -5.76 -10.99 10.64
N ASN A 44 -6.70 -11.55 9.86
CA ASN A 44 -6.99 -12.98 9.88
C ASN A 44 -5.81 -13.82 9.36
N ILE A 45 -5.06 -13.32 8.38
CA ILE A 45 -3.94 -14.05 7.78
C ILE A 45 -2.58 -13.72 8.38
N LEU A 46 -2.45 -12.66 9.20
CA LEU A 46 -1.15 -12.10 9.60
C LEU A 46 -0.22 -13.13 10.26
N LYS A 47 -0.75 -13.99 11.14
CA LYS A 47 0.04 -15.06 11.78
C LYS A 47 0.57 -16.07 10.76
N LYS A 48 -0.26 -16.50 9.82
CA LYS A 48 0.11 -17.45 8.77
C LYS A 48 1.06 -16.82 7.74
N TYR A 49 0.88 -15.54 7.44
CA TYR A 49 1.76 -14.80 6.54
C TYR A 49 3.16 -14.59 7.11
N HIS A 50 3.29 -14.47 8.43
CA HIS A 50 4.57 -14.28 9.10
C HIS A 50 5.41 -15.56 9.25
N GLN A 51 4.75 -16.72 9.33
CA GLN A 51 5.42 -18.04 9.42
C GLN A 51 6.28 -18.31 8.19
#